data_AF-A0A4U1GA18-F1
#
_entry.id   AF-A0A4U1GA18-F1
#
_cell.length_a   1.000
_cell.length_b   1.000
_cell.length_c   1.000
_cell.angle_alpha   90.00
_cell.angle_beta   90.00
_cell.angle_gamma   90.00
#
_symmetry.space_group_name_H-M   'P 1'
#
loop_
_entity.id
_entity.type
_entity.pdbx_description
1 polymer ?
#
loop_
_entity_poly.entity_id
_entity_poly.type
_entity_poly.pdbx_seq_one_letter_code
_entity_poly.pdbx_strand_id
1 'polypeptide(L)'
;MAQYRVRSGQNIYDVALTLYGSVEGIFDLLASNSWLNMETQLSYGMILDYHEEFAINKNIVIWLKDNNVLVKNGEHIYNYLNIEEVVKNHIATYHSAQYNSLAEMSSDEQNMYWESLYTPRMVIHHQGQVSDMIVRLKADTHLIVDWGDYTAPQIIEGTEEQEVEHCYKGSGKHIITLYGDFECTKLDFRELNGVYYPLGVIYADEFLSVLDNEDLKKLIITQ
;
A
#
# COMPACT_ATOMS: atom_id res chain seq x y z
N MET A 1 4.55 25.85 -32.82
CA MET A 1 5.20 25.08 -31.73
C MET A 1 5.54 26.02 -30.58
N ALA A 2 5.01 25.71 -29.42
CA ALA A 2 5.29 26.35 -28.15
C ALA A 2 6.21 25.44 -27.31
N GLN A 3 6.79 25.99 -26.25
CA GLN A 3 7.70 25.27 -25.36
C GLN A 3 7.17 25.25 -23.94
N TYR A 4 7.13 24.06 -23.34
CA TYR A 4 6.74 23.88 -21.95
C TYR A 4 7.96 23.48 -21.12
N ARG A 5 8.18 24.18 -20.00
CA ARG A 5 9.21 23.81 -19.03
C ARG A 5 8.60 22.93 -17.95
N VAL A 6 9.06 21.68 -17.89
CA VAL A 6 8.65 20.70 -16.89
C VAL A 6 8.88 21.24 -15.48
N ARG A 7 7.84 21.16 -14.64
CA ARG A 7 7.91 21.52 -13.21
C ARG A 7 8.27 20.28 -12.39
N SER A 8 8.90 20.50 -11.23
CA SER A 8 9.31 19.41 -10.33
C SER A 8 8.11 18.54 -9.95
N GLY A 9 8.26 17.22 -10.09
CA GLY A 9 7.24 16.22 -9.77
C GLY A 9 6.15 16.02 -10.83
N GLN A 10 6.33 16.52 -12.06
CA GLN A 10 5.44 16.23 -13.19
C GLN A 10 5.95 15.04 -14.00
N ASN A 11 5.08 14.08 -14.26
CA ASN A 11 5.30 13.05 -15.29
C ASN A 11 4.67 13.47 -16.64
N ILE A 12 4.84 12.65 -17.69
CA ILE A 12 4.35 12.96 -19.05
C ILE A 12 2.81 13.12 -19.10
N TYR A 13 2.08 12.39 -18.26
CA TYR A 13 0.62 12.47 -18.16
C TYR A 13 0.16 13.79 -17.54
N ASP A 14 0.86 14.25 -16.51
CA ASP A 14 0.61 15.55 -15.87
C ASP A 14 0.80 16.70 -16.85
N VAL A 15 1.86 16.63 -17.66
CA VAL A 15 2.13 17.63 -18.71
C VAL A 15 1.05 17.58 -19.78
N ALA A 16 0.63 16.39 -20.22
CA ALA A 16 -0.44 16.26 -21.21
C ALA A 16 -1.78 16.82 -20.72
N LEU A 17 -2.16 16.55 -19.47
CA LEU A 17 -3.34 17.15 -18.85
C LEU A 17 -3.22 18.67 -18.74
N THR A 18 -2.04 19.18 -18.38
CA THR A 18 -1.79 20.63 -18.26
C THR A 18 -1.95 21.34 -19.61
N LEU A 19 -1.39 20.77 -20.67
CA LEU A 19 -1.32 21.42 -21.99
C LEU A 19 -2.57 21.18 -22.85
N TYR A 20 -3.18 20.00 -22.76
CA TYR A 20 -4.25 19.58 -23.65
C TYR A 20 -5.58 19.27 -22.94
N GLY A 21 -5.60 19.23 -21.61
CA GLY A 21 -6.79 18.87 -20.83
C GLY A 21 -7.21 17.40 -20.99
N SER A 22 -6.34 16.56 -21.57
CA SER A 22 -6.55 15.14 -21.80
C SER A 22 -5.21 14.41 -21.85
N VAL A 23 -5.18 13.16 -21.39
CA VAL A 23 -4.01 12.27 -21.49
C VAL A 23 -3.66 11.94 -22.94
N GLU A 24 -4.61 12.05 -23.88
CA GLU A 24 -4.35 11.88 -25.32
C GLU A 24 -3.34 12.90 -25.87
N GLY A 25 -3.13 14.03 -25.18
CA GLY A 25 -2.10 15.00 -25.51
C GLY A 25 -0.66 14.44 -25.53
N ILE A 26 -0.45 13.27 -24.93
CA ILE A 26 0.82 12.53 -25.00
C ILE A 26 1.22 12.26 -26.46
N PHE A 27 0.27 11.98 -27.36
CA PHE A 27 0.61 11.68 -28.75
C PHE A 27 1.31 12.86 -29.45
N ASP A 28 0.86 14.09 -29.20
CA ASP A 28 1.51 15.28 -29.75
C ASP A 28 2.88 15.53 -29.10
N LEU A 29 3.01 15.30 -27.79
CA LEU A 29 4.29 15.41 -27.09
C LEU A 29 5.33 14.42 -27.64
N LEU A 30 4.93 13.17 -27.88
CA LEU A 30 5.81 12.14 -28.45
C LEU A 30 6.17 12.45 -29.91
N ALA A 31 5.22 12.95 -30.70
CA ALA A 31 5.47 13.33 -32.10
C ALA A 31 6.38 14.56 -32.23
N SER A 32 6.26 15.51 -31.29
CA SER A 32 7.00 16.77 -31.30
C SER A 32 8.40 16.67 -30.70
N ASN A 33 8.70 15.61 -29.93
CA ASN A 33 9.97 15.43 -29.24
C ASN A 33 10.55 14.04 -29.56
N SER A 34 11.45 13.94 -30.54
CA SER A 34 12.00 12.65 -31.01
C SER A 34 12.78 11.85 -29.96
N TRP A 35 13.23 12.51 -28.89
CA TRP A 35 13.93 11.89 -27.76
C TRP A 35 12.97 11.39 -26.66
N LEU A 36 11.72 11.83 -26.68
CA LEU A 36 10.72 11.51 -25.66
C LEU A 36 10.04 10.19 -26.00
N ASN A 37 9.93 9.30 -25.01
CA ASN A 37 9.14 8.08 -25.08
C ASN A 37 8.38 7.86 -23.77
N MET A 38 7.55 6.80 -23.72
CA MET A 38 6.72 6.50 -22.55
C MET A 38 7.51 6.15 -21.28
N GLU A 39 8.76 5.71 -21.41
CA GLU A 39 9.64 5.33 -20.29
C GLU A 39 10.52 6.50 -19.83
N THR A 40 10.46 7.65 -20.52
CA THR A 40 11.32 8.80 -20.23
C THR A 40 10.88 9.49 -18.96
N GLN A 41 11.72 9.43 -17.92
CA GLN A 41 11.50 10.16 -16.68
C GLN A 41 11.76 11.65 -16.88
N LEU A 42 10.71 12.46 -16.69
CA LEU A 42 10.78 13.91 -16.82
C LEU A 42 11.38 14.55 -15.56
N SER A 43 12.39 15.39 -15.74
CA SER A 43 13.04 16.15 -14.67
C SER A 43 12.70 17.63 -14.74
N TYR A 44 12.75 18.32 -13.60
CA TYR A 44 12.57 19.77 -13.55
C TYR A 44 13.49 20.49 -14.54
N GLY A 45 12.92 21.43 -15.30
CA GLY A 45 13.67 22.25 -16.24
C GLY A 45 13.84 21.65 -17.62
N MET A 46 13.46 20.38 -17.84
CA MET A 46 13.34 19.82 -19.19
C MET A 46 12.36 20.65 -20.02
N ILE A 47 12.66 20.79 -21.32
CA ILE A 47 11.86 21.56 -22.27
C ILE A 47 11.19 20.57 -23.22
N LEU A 48 9.87 20.68 -23.33
CA LEU A 48 9.05 19.88 -24.24
C LEU A 48 8.46 20.81 -25.30
N ASP A 49 8.68 20.46 -26.57
CA ASP A 49 8.03 21.13 -27.69
C ASP A 49 6.61 20.58 -27.86
N TYR A 50 5.64 21.46 -28.13
CA TYR A 50 4.24 21.08 -28.24
C TYR A 50 3.44 22.02 -29.15
N HIS A 51 2.25 21.60 -29.57
CA HIS A 51 1.34 22.42 -30.36
C HIS A 51 0.14 22.90 -29.52
N GLU A 52 0.09 24.20 -29.22
CA GLU A 52 -0.95 24.81 -28.37
C GLU A 52 -2.35 24.73 -29.02
N GLU A 53 -2.41 24.72 -30.35
CA GLU A 53 -3.64 24.61 -31.13
C GLU A 53 -4.35 23.26 -30.99
N PHE A 54 -3.62 22.20 -30.58
CA PHE A 54 -4.15 20.85 -30.40
C PHE A 54 -4.77 20.59 -29.04
N ALA A 55 -4.96 21.62 -28.21
CA ALA A 55 -5.66 21.48 -26.94
C ALA A 55 -7.02 20.78 -27.13
N ILE A 56 -7.12 19.55 -26.63
CA ILE A 56 -8.25 18.64 -26.84
C ILE A 56 -9.45 19.12 -26.04
N ASN A 57 -9.25 19.33 -24.74
CA ASN A 57 -10.26 19.89 -23.86
C ASN A 57 -9.88 21.31 -23.40
N LYS A 58 -10.19 22.28 -24.27
CA LYS A 58 -9.86 23.69 -24.05
C LYS A 58 -10.44 24.27 -22.76
N ASN A 59 -11.64 23.84 -22.36
CA ASN A 59 -12.28 24.32 -21.13
C ASN A 59 -11.48 23.90 -19.89
N ILE A 60 -10.95 22.68 -19.86
CA ILE A 60 -10.09 22.21 -18.76
C ILE A 60 -8.79 23.00 -18.74
N VAL A 61 -8.12 23.16 -19.90
CA VAL A 61 -6.85 23.92 -19.98
C VAL A 61 -7.03 25.36 -19.49
N ILE A 62 -8.10 26.04 -19.95
CA ILE A 62 -8.43 27.40 -19.51
C ILE A 62 -8.70 27.43 -18.00
N TRP A 63 -9.52 26.51 -17.49
CA TRP A 63 -9.82 26.46 -16.07
C TRP A 63 -8.58 26.25 -15.20
N LEU A 64 -7.69 25.32 -15.59
CA LEU A 64 -6.43 25.07 -14.88
C LEU A 64 -5.55 26.33 -14.86
N LYS A 65 -5.46 27.03 -16.00
CA LYS A 65 -4.68 28.26 -16.14
C LYS A 65 -5.25 29.40 -15.31
N ASP A 66 -6.56 29.64 -15.40
CA ASP A 66 -7.26 30.73 -14.70
C ASP A 66 -7.24 30.55 -13.17
N ASN A 67 -7.22 29.29 -12.70
CA ASN A 67 -7.16 28.96 -11.28
C ASN A 67 -5.73 28.69 -10.78
N ASN A 68 -4.71 28.88 -11.60
CA ASN A 68 -3.30 28.63 -11.27
C ASN A 68 -3.05 27.21 -10.71
N VAL A 69 -3.76 26.22 -11.26
CA VAL A 69 -3.66 24.82 -10.86
C VAL A 69 -2.55 24.16 -11.65
N LEU A 70 -1.55 23.65 -10.93
CA LEU A 70 -0.47 22.86 -11.50
C LEU A 70 -0.80 21.37 -11.35
N VAL A 71 -1.08 20.70 -12.46
CA VAL A 71 -1.35 19.25 -12.45
C VAL A 71 -0.06 18.51 -12.11
N LYS A 72 -0.09 17.75 -11.02
CA LYS A 72 0.95 16.84 -10.58
C LYS A 72 0.28 15.65 -9.91
N ASN A 73 0.42 14.49 -10.50
CA ASN A 73 0.15 13.25 -9.80
C ASN A 73 1.34 12.88 -8.89
N GLY A 74 2.53 13.46 -9.14
CA GLY A 74 3.76 12.95 -8.55
C GLY A 74 4.07 11.56 -9.13
N GLU A 75 5.29 11.08 -8.95
CA GLU A 75 5.56 9.66 -9.13
C GLU A 75 4.91 8.90 -7.98
N HIS A 76 3.57 8.78 -7.99
CA HIS A 76 2.97 7.59 -7.42
C HIS A 76 3.33 6.44 -8.36
N ILE A 77 4.57 5.96 -8.24
CA ILE A 77 4.84 4.57 -8.54
C ILE A 77 3.86 3.85 -7.62
N TYR A 78 2.81 3.27 -8.19
CA TYR A 78 2.07 2.24 -7.50
C TYR A 78 3.08 1.11 -7.29
N ASN A 79 3.88 1.20 -6.24
CA ASN A 79 4.40 0.00 -5.62
C ASN A 79 3.14 -0.68 -5.12
N TYR A 80 2.54 -1.52 -5.97
CA TYR A 80 1.64 -2.53 -5.47
C TYR A 80 2.44 -3.21 -4.38
N LEU A 81 1.98 -3.08 -3.14
CA LEU A 81 2.67 -3.63 -2.02
C LEU A 81 2.68 -5.15 -2.21
N ASN A 82 3.83 -5.67 -2.64
CA ASN A 82 3.99 -7.08 -2.92
C ASN A 82 4.29 -7.80 -1.62
N ILE A 83 3.23 -8.10 -0.85
CA ILE A 83 3.33 -8.78 0.44
C ILE A 83 4.11 -10.09 0.29
N GLU A 84 3.89 -10.83 -0.79
CA GLU A 84 4.62 -12.07 -1.06
C GLU A 84 6.14 -11.85 -1.10
N GLU A 85 6.60 -10.83 -1.83
CA GLU A 85 8.02 -10.50 -1.93
C GLU A 85 8.59 -10.00 -0.59
N VAL A 86 7.84 -9.17 0.13
CA VAL A 86 8.24 -8.68 1.46
C VAL A 86 8.44 -9.85 2.43
N VAL A 87 7.47 -10.77 2.50
CA VAL A 87 7.52 -11.95 3.37
C VAL A 87 8.66 -12.89 2.95
N LYS A 88 8.78 -13.23 1.67
CA LYS A 88 9.85 -14.12 1.18
C LYS A 88 11.23 -13.57 1.50
N ASN A 89 11.45 -12.27 1.29
CA ASN A 89 12.71 -11.61 1.63
C ASN A 89 12.98 -11.62 3.15
N HIS A 90 11.95 -11.44 3.97
CA HIS A 90 12.07 -11.51 5.42
C HIS A 90 12.48 -12.90 5.89
N ILE A 91 11.74 -13.95 5.48
CA ILE A 91 12.03 -15.35 5.84
C ILE A 91 13.42 -15.77 5.34
N ALA A 92 13.81 -15.39 4.12
CA ALA A 92 15.14 -15.67 3.59
C ALA A 92 16.27 -15.03 4.44
N THR A 93 16.02 -13.83 4.96
CA THR A 93 17.02 -13.04 5.70
C THR A 93 17.14 -13.48 7.15
N TYR A 94 16.02 -13.63 7.85
CA TYR A 94 15.98 -13.86 9.30
C TYR A 94 15.75 -15.33 9.68
N HIS A 95 15.12 -16.11 8.80
CA HIS A 95 14.78 -17.52 9.01
C HIS A 95 15.38 -18.44 7.95
N SER A 96 16.66 -18.20 7.61
CA SER A 96 17.35 -18.88 6.50
C SER A 96 17.30 -20.43 6.58
N ALA A 97 17.30 -21.01 7.78
CA ALA A 97 17.16 -22.45 7.96
C ALA A 97 15.80 -22.95 7.47
N GLN A 98 14.71 -22.26 7.84
CA GLN A 98 13.36 -22.55 7.38
C GLN A 98 13.25 -22.33 5.86
N TYR A 99 13.77 -21.22 5.35
CA TYR A 99 13.81 -20.92 3.92
C TYR A 99 14.47 -22.03 3.11
N ASN A 100 15.63 -22.52 3.55
CA ASN A 100 16.34 -23.60 2.88
C ASN A 100 15.57 -24.93 2.94
N SER A 101 14.92 -25.23 4.07
CA SER A 101 14.12 -26.45 4.20
C SER A 101 12.89 -26.46 3.27
N LEU A 102 12.27 -25.30 3.03
CA LEU A 102 11.15 -25.16 2.10
C LEU A 102 11.55 -25.50 0.67
N ALA A 103 12.79 -25.17 0.27
CA ALA A 103 13.29 -25.49 -1.07
C ALA A 103 13.43 -27.01 -1.33
N GLU A 104 13.46 -27.83 -0.29
CA GLU A 104 13.50 -29.30 -0.38
C GLU A 104 12.09 -29.92 -0.49
N MET A 105 11.04 -29.15 -0.21
CA MET A 105 9.64 -29.59 -0.29
C MET A 105 9.10 -29.56 -1.73
N SER A 106 7.97 -30.22 -1.96
CA SER A 106 7.27 -30.14 -3.24
C SER A 106 6.76 -28.72 -3.54
N SER A 107 6.53 -28.42 -4.82
CA SER A 107 5.98 -27.11 -5.23
C SER A 107 4.64 -26.80 -4.54
N ASP A 108 3.79 -27.80 -4.33
CA ASP A 108 2.49 -27.62 -3.69
C ASP A 108 2.64 -27.27 -2.20
N GLU A 109 3.55 -27.93 -1.48
CA GLU A 109 3.85 -27.62 -0.07
C GLU A 109 4.46 -26.23 0.08
N GLN A 110 5.38 -25.85 -0.81
CA GLN A 110 5.94 -24.50 -0.84
C GLN A 110 4.85 -23.46 -1.06
N ASN A 111 3.97 -23.68 -2.04
CA ASN A 111 2.87 -22.76 -2.33
C ASN A 111 1.93 -22.63 -1.12
N MET A 112 1.53 -23.74 -0.50
CA MET A 112 0.68 -23.71 0.69
C MET A 112 1.30 -22.91 1.84
N TYR A 113 2.60 -23.09 2.09
CA TYR A 113 3.32 -22.34 3.12
C TYR A 113 3.38 -20.84 2.82
N TRP A 114 3.72 -20.47 1.59
CA TRP A 114 3.81 -19.04 1.25
C TRP A 114 2.41 -18.40 1.25
N GLU A 115 1.41 -19.07 0.70
CA GLU A 115 0.02 -18.62 0.71
C GLU A 115 -0.49 -18.40 2.13
N SER A 116 -0.13 -19.25 3.11
CA SER A 116 -0.54 -19.02 4.49
C SER A 116 0.02 -17.73 5.10
N LEU A 117 1.14 -17.23 4.60
CA LEU A 117 1.76 -16.01 5.10
C LEU A 117 1.26 -14.73 4.41
N TYR A 118 0.98 -14.76 3.11
CA TYR A 118 0.55 -13.56 2.37
C TYR A 118 -0.95 -13.52 2.06
N THR A 119 -1.75 -14.49 2.53
CA THR A 119 -3.21 -14.43 2.44
C THR A 119 -3.77 -13.49 3.52
N PRO A 120 -4.62 -12.49 3.16
CA PRO A 120 -5.27 -11.62 4.13
C PRO A 120 -6.12 -12.42 5.13
N ARG A 121 -5.95 -12.16 6.43
CA ARG A 121 -6.74 -12.78 7.50
C ARG A 121 -7.66 -11.83 8.24
N MET A 122 -7.38 -10.54 8.22
CA MET A 122 -8.25 -9.52 8.79
C MET A 122 -8.09 -8.20 8.04
N VAL A 123 -9.19 -7.46 7.93
CA VAL A 123 -9.19 -6.08 7.45
C VAL A 123 -9.76 -5.17 8.53
N ILE A 124 -9.08 -4.06 8.79
CA ILE A 124 -9.45 -3.08 9.80
C ILE A 124 -9.68 -1.75 9.10
N HIS A 125 -10.89 -1.24 9.20
CA HIS A 125 -11.25 0.12 8.80
C HIS A 125 -10.89 1.07 9.94
N HIS A 126 -9.66 1.57 9.89
CA HIS A 126 -9.12 2.51 10.86
C HIS A 126 -9.59 3.94 10.58
N GLN A 127 -9.81 4.70 11.63
CA GLN A 127 -10.06 6.13 11.56
C GLN A 127 -9.22 6.86 12.59
N GLY A 128 -8.42 7.83 12.16
CA GLY A 128 -7.58 8.60 13.06
C GLY A 128 -6.21 8.87 12.48
N GLN A 129 -5.30 9.28 13.36
CA GLN A 129 -3.89 9.53 13.03
C GLN A 129 -2.96 8.48 13.66
N VAL A 130 -3.41 7.79 14.72
CA VAL A 130 -2.61 6.78 15.41
C VAL A 130 -3.43 5.51 15.51
N SER A 131 -2.82 4.40 15.13
CA SER A 131 -3.34 3.05 15.36
C SER A 131 -2.43 2.34 16.34
N ASP A 132 -3.02 1.67 17.32
CA ASP A 132 -2.30 0.94 18.36
C ASP A 132 -3.02 -0.39 18.63
N MET A 133 -2.24 -1.45 18.79
CA MET A 133 -2.69 -2.75 19.23
C MET A 133 -1.60 -3.43 20.06
N ILE A 134 -2.00 -4.26 21.03
CA ILE A 134 -1.07 -5.11 21.78
C ILE A 134 -1.24 -6.54 21.30
N VAL A 135 -0.13 -7.17 20.93
CA VAL A 135 -0.10 -8.54 20.43
C VAL A 135 0.91 -9.39 21.19
N ARG A 136 0.56 -10.65 21.41
CA ARG A 136 1.49 -11.69 21.86
C ARG A 136 1.24 -12.95 21.06
N LEU A 137 2.19 -13.31 20.21
CA LEU A 137 2.04 -14.44 19.30
C LEU A 137 2.42 -15.77 19.97
N LYS A 138 1.93 -16.88 19.41
CA LYS A 138 2.48 -18.20 19.69
C LYS A 138 3.80 -18.38 18.94
N ALA A 139 4.64 -19.28 19.45
CA ALA A 139 5.94 -19.58 18.85
C ALA A 139 5.80 -19.97 17.37
N ASP A 140 6.79 -19.58 16.58
CA ASP A 140 6.91 -19.92 15.15
C ASP A 140 5.73 -19.46 14.28
N THR A 141 5.04 -18.37 14.66
CA THR A 141 4.00 -17.73 13.85
C THR A 141 4.35 -16.27 13.54
N HIS A 142 3.75 -15.75 12.47
CA HIS A 142 4.07 -14.47 11.87
C HIS A 142 2.80 -13.64 11.73
N LEU A 143 2.83 -12.41 12.23
CA LEU A 143 1.80 -11.40 11.95
C LEU A 143 2.41 -10.32 11.08
N ILE A 144 1.81 -10.08 9.91
CA ILE A 144 2.24 -9.04 8.99
C ILE A 144 1.15 -7.96 8.93
N VAL A 145 1.53 -6.71 9.19
CA VAL A 145 0.64 -5.56 9.25
C VAL A 145 0.94 -4.63 8.09
N ASP A 146 0.01 -4.54 7.13
CA ASP A 146 -0.03 -3.47 6.14
C ASP A 146 -0.91 -2.34 6.68
N TRP A 147 -0.33 -1.16 6.90
CA TRP A 147 -1.00 -0.01 7.50
C TRP A 147 -1.95 0.74 6.55
N GLY A 148 -1.92 0.43 5.24
CA GLY A 148 -2.82 1.04 4.26
C GLY A 148 -2.50 2.50 3.93
N ASP A 149 -1.27 2.96 4.19
CA ASP A 149 -0.78 4.31 3.90
C ASP A 149 0.54 4.34 3.10
N TYR A 150 0.88 3.22 2.46
CA TYR A 150 2.10 2.99 1.68
C TYR A 150 3.41 2.94 2.49
N THR A 151 3.32 2.91 3.83
CA THR A 151 4.50 2.57 4.64
C THR A 151 4.85 1.10 4.49
N ALA A 152 6.10 0.75 4.78
CA ALA A 152 6.55 -0.63 4.69
C ALA A 152 5.78 -1.49 5.72
N PRO A 153 5.34 -2.71 5.35
CA PRO A 153 4.67 -3.59 6.28
C PRO A 153 5.54 -3.91 7.48
N GLN A 154 4.90 -4.01 8.63
CA GLN A 154 5.56 -4.46 9.83
C GLN A 154 5.36 -5.97 9.97
N ILE A 155 6.44 -6.70 10.20
CA ILE A 155 6.41 -8.14 10.49
C ILE A 155 6.69 -8.29 11.99
N ILE A 156 5.77 -8.94 12.69
CA ILE A 156 5.81 -9.18 14.12
C ILE A 156 5.97 -10.68 14.34
N GLU A 157 6.92 -11.02 15.20
CA GLU A 157 7.31 -12.39 15.52
C GLU A 157 7.66 -12.48 17.01
N GLY A 158 7.71 -13.69 17.54
CA GLY A 158 8.13 -13.96 18.92
C GLY A 158 6.97 -14.00 19.92
N THR A 159 7.30 -14.46 21.13
CA THR A 159 6.32 -14.82 22.16
C THR A 159 6.17 -13.78 23.26
N GLU A 160 6.92 -12.67 23.19
CA GLU A 160 6.80 -11.56 24.11
C GLU A 160 5.64 -10.64 23.72
N GLU A 161 5.07 -9.95 24.70
CA GLU A 161 4.04 -8.94 24.47
C GLU A 161 4.66 -7.72 23.78
N GLN A 162 4.06 -7.31 22.66
CA GLN A 162 4.52 -6.21 21.84
C GLN A 162 3.39 -5.22 21.62
N GLU A 163 3.69 -3.94 21.85
CA GLU A 163 2.86 -2.81 21.47
C GLU A 163 3.20 -2.43 20.03
N VAL A 164 2.20 -2.42 19.16
CA VAL A 164 2.34 -2.25 17.71
C VAL A 164 1.60 -0.96 17.33
N GLU A 165 2.34 0.13 17.35
CA GLU A 165 1.85 1.47 17.05
C GLU A 165 2.25 1.91 15.64
N HIS A 166 1.34 2.62 14.96
CA HIS A 166 1.63 3.34 13.73
C HIS A 166 1.04 4.75 13.75
N CYS A 167 1.83 5.73 13.29
CA CYS A 167 1.45 7.13 13.21
C CYS A 167 1.38 7.60 11.75
N TYR A 168 0.18 7.90 11.29
CA TYR A 168 -0.11 8.38 9.95
C TYR A 168 0.30 9.85 9.78
N LYS A 169 0.64 10.24 8.53
CA LYS A 169 1.02 11.63 8.19
C LYS A 169 -0.11 12.66 8.41
N GLY A 170 -1.34 12.22 8.62
CA GLY A 170 -2.48 13.05 8.97
C GLY A 170 -3.66 12.20 9.43
N SER A 171 -4.67 12.85 10.01
CA SER A 171 -5.91 12.16 10.38
C SER A 171 -6.67 11.74 9.12
N GLY A 172 -7.00 10.46 9.00
CA GLY A 172 -7.62 9.92 7.81
C GLY A 172 -8.43 8.65 8.07
N LYS A 173 -8.89 8.05 6.98
CA LYS A 173 -9.41 6.69 6.96
C LYS A 173 -8.38 5.81 6.30
N HIS A 174 -8.02 4.73 6.95
CA HIS A 174 -7.02 3.78 6.49
C HIS A 174 -7.60 2.37 6.54
N ILE A 175 -7.13 1.51 5.63
CA ILE A 175 -7.50 0.10 5.62
C ILE A 175 -6.25 -0.66 6.02
N ILE A 176 -6.18 -1.08 7.27
CA ILE A 176 -5.10 -1.93 7.75
C ILE A 176 -5.44 -3.37 7.39
N THR A 177 -4.50 -4.10 6.78
CA THR A 177 -4.69 -5.52 6.46
C THR A 177 -3.69 -6.35 7.25
N LEU A 178 -4.21 -7.33 7.99
CA LEU A 178 -3.39 -8.30 8.69
C LEU A 178 -3.25 -9.56 7.83
N TYR A 179 -2.01 -9.98 7.60
CA TYR A 179 -1.63 -11.22 6.94
C TYR A 179 -0.83 -12.10 7.91
N GLY A 180 -0.51 -13.31 7.47
CA GLY A 180 0.34 -14.23 8.22
C GLY A 180 -0.41 -15.43 8.76
N ASP A 181 0.35 -16.39 9.27
CA ASP A 181 -0.15 -17.61 9.90
C ASP A 181 -0.44 -17.43 11.41
N PHE A 182 -0.41 -16.18 11.90
CA PHE A 182 -0.51 -15.85 13.32
C PHE A 182 -1.59 -16.60 14.11
N GLU A 183 -1.18 -17.07 15.28
CA GLU A 183 -2.04 -17.43 16.41
C GLU A 183 -1.59 -16.62 17.61
N CYS A 184 -2.55 -16.04 18.35
CA CYS A 184 -2.24 -15.17 19.46
C CYS A 184 -2.49 -15.87 20.80
N THR A 185 -1.67 -15.57 21.79
CA THR A 185 -2.03 -15.77 23.20
C THR A 185 -2.74 -14.53 23.75
N LYS A 186 -2.42 -13.34 23.22
CA LYS A 186 -3.12 -12.09 23.51
C LYS A 186 -3.25 -11.23 22.26
N LEU A 187 -4.45 -10.69 22.04
CA LEU A 187 -4.77 -9.76 20.96
C LEU A 187 -5.66 -8.65 21.53
N ASP A 188 -5.11 -7.46 21.74
CA ASP A 188 -5.79 -6.32 22.34
C ASP A 188 -5.97 -5.19 21.32
N PHE A 189 -7.23 -4.95 20.97
CA PHE A 189 -7.67 -3.94 20.03
C PHE A 189 -8.43 -2.79 20.71
N ARG A 190 -8.29 -2.61 22.03
CA ARG A 190 -9.01 -1.53 22.73
C ARG A 190 -8.61 -0.14 22.26
N GLU A 191 -7.33 0.06 21.92
CA GLU A 191 -6.79 1.30 21.36
C GLU A 191 -6.79 1.30 19.82
N LEU A 192 -7.26 0.22 19.20
CA LEU A 192 -7.38 0.11 17.74
C LEU A 192 -8.61 0.89 17.29
N ASN A 193 -8.39 2.16 16.93
CA ASN A 193 -9.47 3.08 16.56
C ASN A 193 -10.08 2.70 15.18
N GLY A 194 -11.10 1.84 15.17
CA GLY A 194 -11.73 1.38 13.93
C GLY A 194 -12.68 0.21 14.08
N VAL A 195 -13.16 -0.30 12.93
CA VAL A 195 -13.96 -1.54 12.85
C VAL A 195 -13.16 -2.60 12.12
N TYR A 196 -13.11 -3.81 12.66
CA TYR A 196 -12.29 -4.89 12.12
C TYR A 196 -13.13 -6.10 11.70
N TYR A 197 -12.70 -6.75 10.62
CA TYR A 197 -13.41 -7.81 9.92
C TYR A 197 -12.46 -8.99 9.71
N PRO A 198 -12.57 -10.07 10.50
CA PRO A 198 -11.82 -11.28 10.23
C PRO A 198 -12.32 -11.91 8.91
N LEU A 199 -11.39 -12.33 8.07
CA LEU A 199 -11.64 -13.00 6.78
C LEU A 199 -11.56 -14.52 6.88
N GLY A 200 -11.12 -15.03 8.03
CA GLY A 200 -11.09 -16.42 8.41
C GLY A 200 -11.10 -16.56 9.93
N VAL A 201 -10.98 -17.80 10.43
CA VAL A 201 -10.87 -18.05 11.87
C VAL A 201 -9.57 -17.46 12.38
N ILE A 202 -9.60 -16.75 13.51
CA ILE A 202 -8.41 -16.27 14.23
C ILE A 202 -8.43 -16.86 15.64
N TYR A 203 -7.31 -17.47 16.04
CA TYR A 203 -7.15 -18.06 17.36
C TYR A 203 -6.44 -17.07 18.28
N ALA A 204 -7.09 -16.76 19.41
CA ALA A 204 -6.54 -15.90 20.46
C ALA A 204 -7.00 -16.42 21.83
N ASP A 205 -6.06 -16.72 22.74
CA ASP A 205 -6.43 -17.14 24.10
C ASP A 205 -7.10 -15.99 24.87
N GLU A 206 -6.54 -14.78 24.78
CA GLU A 206 -7.12 -13.54 25.28
C GLU A 206 -7.39 -12.55 24.12
N PHE A 207 -8.64 -12.16 23.92
CA PHE A 207 -9.03 -11.11 22.98
C PHE A 207 -9.74 -9.96 23.69
N LEU A 208 -9.22 -8.74 23.54
CA LEU A 208 -9.76 -7.53 24.17
C LEU A 208 -10.18 -6.53 23.10
N SER A 209 -11.38 -5.96 23.23
CA SER A 209 -11.86 -4.92 22.34
C SER A 209 -12.93 -4.04 22.99
N VAL A 210 -13.01 -2.79 22.52
CA VAL A 210 -14.10 -1.85 22.85
C VAL A 210 -15.34 -2.02 21.97
N LEU A 211 -15.25 -2.76 20.87
CA LEU A 211 -16.41 -3.04 20.02
C LEU A 211 -17.30 -4.08 20.69
N ASP A 212 -18.45 -3.65 21.20
CA ASP A 212 -19.52 -4.56 21.62
C ASP A 212 -20.38 -4.94 20.42
N ASN A 213 -19.89 -5.89 19.62
CA ASN A 213 -20.62 -6.42 18.47
C ASN A 213 -20.81 -7.94 18.63
N GLU A 214 -22.07 -8.36 18.75
CA GLU A 214 -22.50 -9.76 18.88
C GLU A 214 -21.98 -10.65 17.73
N ASP A 215 -21.76 -10.11 16.54
CA ASP A 215 -21.25 -10.90 15.40
C ASP A 215 -19.73 -11.11 15.45
N LEU A 216 -18.97 -10.21 16.10
CA LEU A 216 -17.53 -10.39 16.33
C LEU A 216 -17.27 -11.52 17.33
N LYS A 217 -18.14 -11.68 18.35
CA LYS A 217 -18.05 -12.76 19.34
C LYS A 217 -18.21 -14.16 18.74
N LYS A 218 -18.77 -14.28 17.52
CA LYS A 218 -18.96 -15.57 16.81
C LYS A 218 -17.75 -15.98 15.96
N LEU A 219 -16.87 -15.03 15.64
CA LEU A 219 -15.75 -15.22 14.70
C LEU A 219 -14.40 -15.37 15.39
N ILE A 220 -14.30 -14.97 16.65
CA ILE A 220 -13.09 -15.11 17.47
C ILE A 220 -13.37 -16.20 18.51
N ILE A 221 -12.68 -17.33 18.36
CA ILE A 221 -12.81 -18.46 19.28
C ILE A 221 -11.82 -18.26 20.42
N THR A 222 -12.31 -17.83 21.57
CA THR A 222 -11.55 -17.81 22.84
C THR A 222 -11.67 -19.18 23.50
N GLN A 223 -10.56 -19.89 23.73
CA GLN A 223 -10.54 -21.16 24.47
C GLN A 223 -10.13 -20.97 25.92
#